data_AF-A0AAW7ZD90-F1
#
_entry.id   AF-A0AAW7ZD90-F1
#
_cell.length_a   1.000
_cell.length_b   1.000
_cell.length_c   1.000
_cell.angle_alpha   90.00
_cell.angle_beta   90.00
_cell.angle_gamma   90.00
#
_symmetry.space_group_name_H-M   'P 1'
#
loop_
_entity.id
_entity.type
_entity.pdbx_description
1 polymer ?
#
loop_
_entity_poly.entity_id
_entity_poly.type
_entity_poly.pdbx_seq_one_letter_code
_entity_poly.pdbx_strand_id
1 'polypeptide(L)'
;MKSKRYPKEFKDQVIKDALEINDVGQVAKRYEVHPKTLYRWISESKHKAWQQTSSESKKTAVYIPSHKEYKQLEKENDKLKNILGEKDLEIAILRDLLKKKNPGFQTE
;
A
#
# COMPACT_ATOMS: atom_id res chain seq x y z
N MET A 1 27.75 24.13 17.86
CA MET A 1 27.88 23.93 16.40
C MET A 1 26.79 24.73 15.70
N LYS A 2 27.13 25.62 14.75
CA LYS A 2 26.13 26.40 14.00
C LYS A 2 25.41 25.47 13.01
N SER A 3 24.10 25.34 13.13
CA SER A 3 23.29 24.56 12.18
C SER A 3 23.21 25.32 10.86
N LYS A 4 23.82 24.78 9.79
CA LYS A 4 23.69 25.36 8.44
C LYS A 4 22.25 25.13 7.97
N ARG A 5 21.48 26.21 7.86
CA ARG A 5 20.08 26.17 7.43
C ARG A 5 20.03 26.26 5.91
N TYR A 6 19.50 25.23 5.27
CA TYR A 6 19.29 25.21 3.83
C TYR A 6 17.84 25.57 3.50
N PRO A 7 17.60 26.41 2.48
CA PRO A 7 16.26 26.71 2.00
C PRO A 7 15.58 25.46 1.44
N LYS A 8 14.25 25.43 1.49
CA LYS A 8 13.46 24.23 1.11
C LYS A 8 13.65 23.87 -0.35
N GLU A 9 13.59 24.84 -1.26
CA GLU A 9 13.77 24.66 -2.70
C GLU A 9 15.12 24.03 -3.05
N PHE A 10 16.18 24.48 -2.38
CA PHE A 10 17.51 23.90 -2.53
C PHE A 10 17.55 22.43 -2.10
N LYS A 11 16.94 22.08 -0.95
CA LYS A 11 16.86 20.68 -0.52
C LYS A 11 16.10 19.83 -1.54
N ASP A 12 14.97 20.34 -2.03
CA ASP A 12 14.11 19.62 -2.98
C ASP A 12 14.85 19.37 -4.31
N GLN A 13 15.61 20.35 -4.82
CA GLN A 13 16.45 20.19 -6.02
C GLN A 13 17.56 19.15 -5.82
N VAL A 14 18.33 19.24 -4.72
CA VAL A 14 19.46 18.33 -4.47
C VAL A 14 18.97 16.89 -4.28
N ILE A 15 17.80 16.69 -3.67
CA ILE A 15 17.17 15.35 -3.53
C ILE A 15 16.74 14.81 -4.90
N LYS A 16 16.13 15.63 -5.76
CA LYS A 16 15.72 15.23 -7.10
C LYS A 16 16.91 14.75 -7.92
N ASP A 17 17.97 15.54 -7.98
CA ASP A 17 19.19 15.21 -8.71
C ASP A 17 19.86 13.93 -8.17
N ALA A 18 19.84 13.74 -6.86
CA ALA A 18 20.39 12.53 -6.23
C ALA A 18 19.59 11.26 -6.58
N LEU A 19 18.27 11.38 -6.76
CA LEU A 19 17.41 10.28 -7.19
C LEU A 19 17.54 9.99 -8.69
N GLU A 20 17.69 11.01 -9.52
CA GLU A 20 17.86 10.85 -10.97
C GLU A 20 19.22 10.24 -11.34
N ILE A 21 20.29 10.69 -10.69
CA ILE A 21 21.67 10.23 -10.96
C ILE A 21 21.96 8.91 -10.23
N ASN A 22 21.20 8.58 -9.18
CA ASN A 22 21.39 7.42 -8.29
C ASN A 22 22.81 7.34 -7.66
N ASP A 23 23.53 8.46 -7.61
CA ASP A 23 24.83 8.62 -6.93
C ASP A 23 24.77 9.80 -5.94
N VAL A 24 24.41 9.47 -4.71
CA VAL A 24 24.29 10.43 -3.59
C VAL A 24 25.63 11.07 -3.25
N GLY A 25 26.74 10.35 -3.40
CA GLY A 25 28.07 10.83 -3.03
C GLY A 25 28.58 11.91 -3.98
N GLN A 26 28.37 11.71 -5.29
CA GLN A 26 28.76 12.70 -6.30
C GLN A 26 27.90 13.96 -6.21
N VAL A 27 26.59 13.82 -6.05
CA VAL A 27 25.65 14.95 -5.93
C VAL A 27 25.93 15.76 -4.65
N ALA A 28 26.19 15.08 -3.53
CA ALA A 28 26.59 15.73 -2.28
C ALA A 28 27.85 16.61 -2.45
N LYS A 29 28.87 16.12 -3.18
CA LYS A 29 30.09 16.89 -3.47
C LYS A 29 29.80 18.11 -4.35
N ARG A 30 29.00 17.96 -5.41
CA ARG A 30 28.65 19.07 -6.33
C ARG A 30 27.92 20.21 -5.63
N TYR A 31 27.04 19.88 -4.70
CA TYR A 31 26.23 20.86 -3.97
C TYR A 31 26.84 21.28 -2.61
N GLU A 32 28.08 20.86 -2.32
CA GLU A 32 28.78 21.10 -1.05
C GLU A 32 27.94 20.72 0.19
N VAL A 33 27.13 19.67 0.05
CA VAL A 33 26.32 19.10 1.13
C VAL A 33 27.01 17.86 1.66
N HIS A 34 27.06 17.70 2.98
CA HIS A 34 27.60 16.49 3.56
C HIS A 34 26.74 15.27 3.16
N PRO A 35 27.31 14.14 2.67
CA PRO A 35 26.52 13.00 2.18
C PRO A 35 25.50 12.48 3.20
N LYS A 36 25.87 12.41 4.48
CA LYS A 36 24.94 12.06 5.59
C LYS A 36 23.72 12.97 5.68
N THR A 37 23.88 14.26 5.41
CA THR A 37 22.79 15.24 5.40
C THR A 37 21.86 14.98 4.21
N LEU A 38 22.42 14.66 3.04
CA LEU A 38 21.64 14.33 1.86
C LEU A 38 20.87 13.01 2.02
N TYR A 39 21.49 11.96 2.56
CA TYR A 39 20.79 10.71 2.90
C TYR A 39 19.63 10.93 3.87
N ARG A 40 19.84 11.79 4.88
CA ARG A 40 18.78 12.18 5.80
C ARG A 40 17.65 12.91 5.08
N TRP A 41 17.95 13.84 4.19
CA TRP A 41 16.92 14.53 3.40
C TRP A 41 16.16 13.61 2.45
N ILE A 42 16.83 12.64 1.82
CA ILE A 42 16.20 11.62 0.97
C ILE A 42 15.28 10.71 1.81
N SER A 43 15.69 10.34 3.03
CA SER A 43 14.84 9.58 3.95
C SER A 43 13.62 10.41 4.39
N GLU A 44 13.86 11.66 4.82
CA GLU A 44 12.80 12.60 5.18
C GLU A 44 11.87 12.91 4.00
N SER A 45 12.35 12.93 2.75
CA SER A 45 11.53 13.17 1.56
C SER A 45 10.62 11.99 1.23
N LYS A 46 11.07 10.74 1.45
CA LYS A 46 10.22 9.54 1.34
C LYS A 46 9.07 9.57 2.35
N HIS A 47 9.33 10.00 3.58
CA HIS A 47 8.27 10.21 4.58
C HIS A 47 7.42 11.44 4.28
N LYS A 48 7.97 12.46 3.63
CA LYS A 48 7.20 13.60 3.12
C LYS A 48 6.40 13.26 1.88
N ALA A 49 6.69 12.23 1.10
CA ALA A 49 5.76 11.76 0.06
C ALA A 49 4.42 11.33 0.68
N TRP A 50 4.42 10.78 1.89
CA TRP A 50 3.21 10.54 2.70
C TRP A 50 2.58 11.83 3.29
N GLN A 51 3.35 12.91 3.45
CA GLN A 51 2.87 14.19 3.99
C GLN A 51 2.52 15.25 2.92
N GLN A 52 3.05 15.13 1.70
CA GLN A 52 2.87 15.99 0.51
C GLN A 52 2.01 15.31 -0.56
N THR A 53 1.36 14.18 -0.27
CA THR A 53 0.04 13.99 -0.87
C THR A 53 -0.81 15.18 -0.44
N SER A 54 -1.30 15.92 -1.44
CA SER A 54 -2.15 17.10 -1.26
C SER A 54 -3.20 16.85 -0.18
N SER A 55 -3.61 17.86 0.58
CA SER A 55 -4.84 17.80 1.39
C SER A 55 -6.04 17.31 0.56
N GLU A 56 -6.02 17.56 -0.76
CA GLU A 56 -6.99 17.04 -1.74
C GLU A 56 -6.88 15.52 -1.97
N SER A 57 -5.69 14.94 -1.78
CA SER A 57 -5.42 13.48 -1.84
C SER A 57 -5.40 12.82 -0.45
N LYS A 58 -5.40 13.61 0.63
CA LYS A 58 -5.64 13.20 2.03
C LYS A 58 -7.09 13.35 2.47
N LYS A 59 -7.95 13.83 1.58
CA LYS A 59 -9.30 13.28 1.54
C LYS A 59 -9.13 11.84 1.07
N THR A 60 -8.89 10.92 2.01
CA THR A 60 -9.77 9.75 1.97
C THR A 60 -11.14 10.39 2.09
N ALA A 61 -11.75 10.76 0.95
CA ALA A 61 -13.18 10.90 0.92
C ALA A 61 -13.60 9.60 1.57
N VAL A 62 -14.16 9.69 2.78
CA VAL A 62 -14.85 8.55 3.36
C VAL A 62 -15.76 8.16 2.21
N TYR A 63 -15.44 7.05 1.56
CA TYR A 63 -16.21 6.61 0.43
C TYR A 63 -17.54 6.26 1.07
N ILE A 64 -18.48 7.17 0.91
CA ILE A 64 -19.86 7.00 1.31
C ILE A 64 -20.51 6.62 -0.01
N PRO A 65 -20.63 5.30 -0.30
CA PRO A 65 -21.34 4.89 -1.48
C PRO A 65 -22.71 5.54 -1.50
N SER A 66 -23.17 5.92 -2.69
CA SER A 66 -24.56 6.29 -2.89
C SER A 66 -25.46 5.14 -2.44
N HIS A 67 -26.69 5.44 -2.02
CA HIS A 67 -27.68 4.40 -1.68
C HIS A 67 -27.84 3.35 -2.79
N LYS A 68 -27.69 3.75 -4.06
CA LYS A 68 -27.71 2.83 -5.21
C LYS A 68 -26.50 1.90 -5.24
N GLU A 69 -25.30 2.41 -4.95
CA GLU A 69 -24.06 1.64 -4.90
C GLU A 69 -24.07 0.68 -3.71
N TYR A 70 -24.57 1.12 -2.55
CA TYR A 70 -24.79 0.25 -1.39
C TYR A 70 -25.73 -0.92 -1.73
N LYS A 71 -26.86 -0.65 -2.38
CA LYS A 71 -27.82 -1.69 -2.78
C LYS A 71 -27.24 -2.65 -3.81
N GLN A 72 -26.37 -2.17 -4.70
CA GLN A 72 -25.66 -3.03 -5.63
C GLN A 72 -24.63 -3.91 -4.91
N LEU A 73 -23.86 -3.32 -3.99
CA LEU A 73 -22.85 -4.03 -3.22
C LEU A 73 -23.48 -5.10 -2.31
N GLU A 74 -24.64 -4.81 -1.72
CA GLU A 74 -25.44 -5.78 -0.94
C GLU A 74 -25.88 -6.97 -1.81
N LYS A 75 -26.41 -6.71 -3.02
CA LYS A 75 -26.76 -7.78 -3.96
C LYS A 75 -25.57 -8.62 -4.39
N GLU A 76 -24.43 -7.99 -4.66
CA GLU A 76 -23.20 -8.69 -5.00
C GLU A 76 -22.73 -9.56 -3.83
N ASN A 77 -22.82 -9.05 -2.61
CA ASN A 77 -22.48 -9.78 -1.39
C ASN A 77 -23.38 -11.01 -1.19
N ASP A 78 -24.70 -10.86 -1.35
CA ASP A 78 -25.65 -11.97 -1.24
C ASP A 78 -25.39 -13.04 -2.31
N LYS A 79 -25.09 -12.61 -3.55
CA LYS A 79 -24.71 -13.54 -4.63
C LYS A 79 -23.44 -14.33 -4.27
N LEU A 80 -22.42 -13.65 -3.73
CA LEU A 80 -21.17 -14.30 -3.33
C LEU A 80 -21.38 -15.29 -2.18
N LYS A 81 -22.20 -14.93 -1.18
CA LYS A 81 -22.57 -15.82 -0.07
C LYS A 81 -23.30 -17.07 -0.56
N ASN A 82 -24.23 -16.92 -1.52
CA ASN A 82 -24.93 -18.06 -2.09
C ASN A 82 -23.97 -19.00 -2.84
N ILE A 83 -23.10 -18.46 -3.70
CA ILE A 83 -22.09 -19.27 -4.41
C ILE A 83 -21.17 -19.97 -3.42
N LEU A 84 -20.75 -19.29 -2.35
CA LEU A 84 -19.91 -19.88 -1.31
C LEU A 84 -20.63 -21.04 -0.60
N GLY A 85 -21.89 -20.85 -0.21
CA GLY A 85 -22.70 -21.89 0.41
C GLY A 85 -22.93 -23.11 -0.49
N GLU A 86 -23.18 -22.89 -1.78
CA GLU A 86 -23.28 -23.97 -2.78
C GLU A 86 -21.97 -24.76 -2.88
N LYS A 87 -20.83 -24.06 -2.88
CA LYS A 87 -19.49 -24.68 -2.93
C LYS A 87 -19.17 -25.45 -1.66
N ASP A 88 -19.50 -24.91 -0.49
CA ASP A 88 -19.31 -25.60 0.78
C ASP A 88 -20.18 -26.87 0.88
N LEU A 89 -21.41 -26.81 0.37
CA LEU A 89 -22.30 -27.97 0.28
C LEU A 89 -21.75 -29.03 -0.68
N GLU A 90 -21.28 -28.63 -1.85
CA GLU A 90 -20.64 -29.51 -2.83
C GLU A 90 -19.42 -30.22 -2.20
N ILE A 91 -18.56 -29.48 -1.50
CA ILE A 91 -17.39 -30.03 -0.78
C ILE A 91 -17.84 -31.01 0.32
N ALA A 92 -18.87 -30.68 1.08
CA ALA A 92 -19.38 -31.54 2.14
C ALA A 92 -19.89 -32.88 1.59
N ILE A 93 -20.66 -32.84 0.50
CA ILE A 93 -21.17 -34.04 -0.19
C ILE A 93 -20.00 -34.87 -0.73
N LEU A 94 -19.02 -34.26 -1.40
CA LEU A 94 -17.86 -34.96 -1.92
C LEU A 94 -17.03 -35.63 -0.81
N ARG A 95 -16.83 -34.95 0.32
CA ARG A 95 -16.16 -35.51 1.50
C ARG A 95 -16.93 -36.70 2.07
N ASP A 96 -18.25 -36.61 2.18
CA ASP A 96 -19.09 -37.70 2.66
C ASP A 96 -19.03 -38.93 1.72
N LEU A 97 -19.06 -38.71 0.40
CA LEU A 97 -18.90 -39.78 -0.59
C LEU A 97 -17.53 -40.46 -0.50
N LEU A 98 -16.46 -39.70 -0.29
CA LEU A 98 -15.12 -40.26 -0.08
C LEU A 98 -15.04 -41.08 1.21
N LYS A 99 -15.63 -40.60 2.31
CA LYS A 99 -15.71 -41.34 3.59
C LYS A 99 -16.50 -42.63 3.44
N LYS A 100 -17.64 -42.60 2.74
CA LYS A 100 -18.46 -43.79 2.45
C LYS A 100 -17.72 -44.81 1.60
N LYS A 101 -16.94 -44.37 0.60
CA LYS A 101 -16.14 -45.25 -0.25
C LYS A 101 -14.92 -45.82 0.48
N ASN A 102 -14.38 -45.10 1.46
CA ASN A 102 -13.14 -45.47 2.13
C ASN A 102 -13.19 -45.09 3.63
N PRO A 103 -13.78 -45.97 4.49
CA PRO A 103 -14.11 -45.64 5.88
C PRO A 103 -12.91 -45.38 6.80
N GLY A 104 -11.67 -45.46 6.30
CA GLY A 104 -10.44 -45.20 7.05
C GLY A 104 -9.84 -43.80 6.92
N PHE A 105 -10.37 -42.91 6.07
CA PHE A 105 -9.84 -41.54 5.94
C PHE A 105 -10.47 -40.60 6.98
N GLN A 106 -9.77 -40.39 8.10
CA GLN A 106 -10.11 -39.32 9.04
C GLN A 106 -9.63 -37.98 8.46
N THR A 107 -10.55 -37.01 8.40
CA THR A 107 -10.24 -35.61 8.04
C THR A 107 -10.07 -34.84 9.34
N GLU A 108 -8.84 -34.41 9.65
CA GLU A 108 -8.53 -33.41 10.69
C GLU A 108 -9.23 -32.07 10.44
#